data_AF-A0A397BVC7-F1
#
_entry.id   AF-A0A397BVC7-F1
#
_cell.length_a   1.000
_cell.length_b   1.000
_cell.length_c   1.000
_cell.angle_alpha   90.00
_cell.angle_beta   90.00
_cell.angle_gamma   90.00
#
_symmetry.space_group_name_H-M   'P 1'
#
loop_
_entity.id
_entity.type
_entity.pdbx_description
1 polymer ?
#
loop_
_entity_poly.entity_id
_entity_poly.type
_entity_poly.pdbx_seq_one_letter_code
_entity_poly.pdbx_strand_id
1 'polypeptide(L)'
;PPLPFGPAPARTSAGDLHITRSLSTVLKLKAGMVHVKKHGGVLSHFRLGSAAMWKRRWAVLHNTRLLLQYDNHRGGGRSTSMELNHARVSTCDMTHDPAGVKYHCLQLDVQEWCRMQPQATPESLSPRVFILGLESARELDYWIYMLKYAIESLKEG
;
A
#
# COMPACT_ATOMS: atom_id res chain seq x y z
N PRO A 1 66.09 -35.98 16.19
CA PRO A 1 65.61 -36.06 14.78
C PRO A 1 64.97 -34.71 14.37
N PRO A 2 64.80 -34.41 13.06
CA PRO A 2 65.08 -33.10 12.43
C PRO A 2 63.94 -32.04 12.43
N LEU A 3 64.31 -30.80 12.06
CA LEU A 3 63.47 -29.62 11.69
C LEU A 3 62.81 -29.82 10.29
N PRO A 4 61.72 -29.12 9.87
CA PRO A 4 61.80 -27.70 9.44
C PRO A 4 60.53 -26.82 9.56
N PHE A 5 60.77 -25.52 9.36
CA PHE A 5 59.85 -24.39 9.22
C PHE A 5 58.65 -24.61 8.26
N GLY A 6 57.51 -24.00 8.59
CA GLY A 6 56.38 -23.76 7.69
C GLY A 6 55.67 -22.44 8.00
N PRO A 7 55.26 -21.64 7.01
CA PRO A 7 54.87 -20.24 7.18
C PRO A 7 53.41 -20.09 7.63
N ALA A 8 53.11 -19.05 8.41
CA ALA A 8 51.75 -18.58 8.60
C ALA A 8 51.38 -17.62 7.44
N PRO A 9 50.44 -17.96 6.54
CA PRO A 9 49.91 -17.00 5.60
C PRO A 9 48.90 -16.09 6.29
N ALA A 10 49.04 -14.79 6.01
CA ALA A 10 48.11 -13.74 6.33
C ALA A 10 46.66 -14.16 6.04
N ARG A 11 45.77 -13.95 7.01
CA ARG A 11 44.32 -14.02 6.78
C ARG A 11 43.96 -12.93 5.78
N THR A 12 43.55 -13.41 4.61
CA THR A 12 42.87 -12.69 3.55
C THR A 12 41.76 -11.80 4.10
N SER A 13 41.96 -10.49 3.97
CA SER A 13 40.89 -9.50 3.93
C SER A 13 40.22 -9.61 2.57
N ALA A 14 39.10 -10.33 2.52
CA ALA A 14 38.17 -10.29 1.40
C ALA A 14 36.79 -10.62 1.95
N GLY A 15 35.93 -9.61 1.99
CA GLY A 15 34.60 -9.74 2.55
C GLY A 15 33.87 -8.42 2.50
N ASP A 16 33.92 -7.80 1.32
CA ASP A 16 33.11 -6.69 0.86
C ASP A 16 31.63 -7.11 0.96
N LEU A 17 31.08 -7.08 2.17
CA LEU A 17 29.68 -7.25 2.42
C LEU A 17 29.04 -5.89 2.21
N HIS A 18 28.66 -5.68 0.95
CA HIS A 18 27.58 -4.82 0.50
C HIS A 18 26.47 -4.69 1.57
N ILE A 19 26.65 -3.77 2.52
CA ILE A 19 25.57 -3.19 3.32
C ILE A 19 24.96 -2.07 2.45
N THR A 20 24.53 -2.44 1.25
CA THR A 20 23.61 -1.67 0.41
C THR A 20 22.35 -2.47 0.22
N ARG A 21 21.88 -3.11 1.29
CA ARG A 21 20.45 -3.40 1.41
C ARG A 21 19.85 -2.23 2.16
N SER A 22 19.56 -1.18 1.39
CA SER A 22 18.81 0.01 1.77
C SER A 22 17.84 -0.32 2.91
N LEU A 23 18.20 0.10 4.12
CA LEU A 23 17.23 0.35 5.17
C LEU A 23 16.41 1.54 4.67
N SER A 24 15.54 1.30 3.69
CA SER A 24 14.42 2.16 3.39
C SER A 24 13.61 2.17 4.68
N THR A 25 13.94 3.10 5.57
CA THR A 25 13.17 3.42 6.76
C THR A 25 11.74 3.56 6.27
N VAL A 26 10.86 2.64 6.68
CA VAL A 26 9.47 2.65 6.26
C VAL A 26 8.81 3.84 6.95
N LEU A 27 9.01 5.03 6.39
CA LEU A 27 8.50 6.28 6.91
C LEU A 27 6.98 6.26 6.78
N LYS A 28 6.30 6.18 7.93
CA LYS A 28 4.85 6.35 8.00
C LYS A 28 4.53 7.82 7.78
N LEU A 29 3.95 8.12 6.63
CA LEU A 29 3.59 9.47 6.21
C LEU A 29 2.26 9.91 6.80
N LYS A 30 1.24 9.05 6.73
CA LYS A 30 -0.11 9.33 7.26
C LYS A 30 -0.81 8.03 7.65
N ALA A 31 -1.69 8.09 8.65
CA ALA A 31 -2.65 7.04 8.90
C ALA A 31 -3.97 7.60 9.40
N GLY A 32 -5.05 6.86 9.18
CA GLY A 32 -6.38 7.27 9.59
C GLY A 32 -7.45 6.27 9.14
N MET A 33 -8.64 6.42 9.71
CA MET A 33 -9.81 5.67 9.26
C MET A 33 -10.29 6.20 7.92
N VAL A 34 -10.58 5.30 6.98
CA VAL A 34 -11.15 5.62 5.67
C VAL A 34 -12.27 4.64 5.32
N HIS A 35 -13.18 5.07 4.47
CA HIS A 35 -14.22 4.20 3.89
C HIS A 35 -13.80 3.80 2.49
N VAL A 36 -13.68 2.51 2.22
CA VAL A 36 -13.18 2.01 0.93
C VAL A 36 -14.32 1.41 0.13
N LYS A 37 -14.49 1.90 -1.10
CA LYS A 37 -15.35 1.28 -2.11
C LYS A 37 -14.48 0.82 -3.27
N LYS A 38 -14.67 -0.43 -3.69
CA LYS A 38 -13.98 -0.94 -4.89
C LYS A 38 -14.79 -0.51 -6.10
N HIS A 39 -14.16 0.16 -7.05
CA HIS A 39 -14.77 0.37 -8.36
C HIS A 39 -14.97 -1.01 -9.03
N GLY A 40 -16.13 -1.18 -9.66
CA GLY A 40 -16.70 -2.48 -10.03
C GLY A 40 -15.78 -3.35 -10.87
N GLY A 41 -15.80 -4.66 -10.63
CA GLY A 41 -15.38 -5.64 -11.63
C GLY A 41 -16.53 -5.96 -12.58
N VAL A 42 -16.25 -6.66 -13.67
CA VAL A 42 -17.16 -7.04 -14.78
C VAL A 42 -18.49 -7.69 -14.33
N LEU A 43 -18.61 -8.12 -13.07
CA LEU A 43 -19.85 -8.62 -12.47
C LEU A 43 -20.89 -7.53 -12.14
N SER A 44 -20.61 -6.24 -12.35
CA SER A 44 -21.61 -5.17 -12.18
C SER A 44 -22.81 -5.27 -13.12
N HIS A 45 -22.70 -6.05 -14.21
CA HIS A 45 -23.81 -6.33 -15.12
C HIS A 45 -24.82 -7.34 -14.58
N PHE A 46 -24.42 -8.20 -13.64
CA PHE A 46 -25.35 -9.04 -12.91
C PHE A 46 -25.68 -8.35 -11.60
N ARG A 47 -26.89 -7.79 -11.50
CA ARG A 47 -27.46 -7.22 -10.26
C ARG A 47 -27.73 -8.31 -9.21
N LEU A 48 -26.77 -9.18 -8.94
CA LEU A 48 -26.86 -10.27 -7.98
C LEU A 48 -25.54 -10.36 -7.22
N GLY A 49 -25.48 -9.66 -6.08
CA GLY A 49 -24.42 -9.81 -5.08
C GLY A 49 -23.76 -8.50 -4.70
N SER A 50 -24.28 -7.87 -3.63
CA SER A 50 -23.68 -6.73 -2.93
C SER A 50 -23.45 -5.50 -3.81
N ALA A 51 -24.40 -4.56 -3.81
CA ALA A 51 -24.07 -3.14 -4.03
C ALA A 51 -22.77 -2.86 -3.27
N ALA A 52 -21.72 -2.38 -3.96
CA ALA A 52 -20.37 -2.30 -3.40
C ALA A 52 -20.38 -1.41 -2.15
N MET A 53 -20.62 -2.02 -1.00
CA MET A 53 -20.85 -1.35 0.27
C MET A 53 -19.52 -0.78 0.73
N TRP A 54 -19.56 0.45 1.25
CA TRP A 54 -18.42 1.10 1.85
C TRP A 54 -17.86 0.25 2.99
N LYS A 55 -16.56 -0.04 2.93
CA LYS A 55 -15.87 -0.83 3.95
C LYS A 55 -14.94 0.06 4.74
N ARG A 56 -15.22 0.20 6.04
CA ARG A 56 -14.36 0.92 6.97
C ARG A 56 -13.01 0.20 7.12
N ARG A 57 -11.89 0.92 6.94
CA ARG A 57 -10.53 0.38 6.97
C ARG A 57 -9.58 1.36 7.67
N TRP A 58 -8.62 0.84 8.39
CA TRP A 58 -7.48 1.64 8.86
C TRP A 58 -6.46 1.74 7.72
N ALA A 59 -6.30 2.94 7.18
CA ALA A 59 -5.33 3.21 6.12
C ALA A 59 -4.01 3.66 6.73
N VAL A 60 -2.91 3.13 6.20
CA VAL A 60 -1.55 3.54 6.55
C VAL A 60 -0.77 3.79 5.27
N LEU A 61 -0.41 5.04 5.04
CA LEU A 61 0.49 5.45 3.98
C LEU A 61 1.91 5.37 4.49
N HIS A 62 2.67 4.44 3.93
CA HIS A 62 4.11 4.35 4.07
C HIS A 62 4.74 4.86 2.79
N ASN A 63 5.87 5.57 2.89
CA ASN A 63 6.71 6.05 1.78
C ASN A 63 6.13 5.83 0.37
N THR A 64 6.22 4.59 -0.14
CA THR A 64 5.85 4.20 -1.52
C THR A 64 4.59 3.32 -1.63
N ARG A 65 3.89 3.05 -0.52
CA ARG A 65 2.81 2.05 -0.40
C ARG A 65 1.66 2.51 0.47
N LEU A 66 0.44 2.24 0.04
CA LEU A 66 -0.76 2.40 0.86
C LEU A 66 -1.28 1.04 1.33
N LEU A 67 -1.35 0.87 2.65
CA LEU A 67 -1.91 -0.32 3.30
C LEU A 67 -3.32 -0.04 3.81
N LEU A 68 -4.27 -0.92 3.49
CA LEU A 68 -5.63 -0.91 4.03
C LEU A 68 -5.81 -2.12 4.93
N GLN A 69 -5.77 -1.90 6.24
CA GLN A 69 -5.92 -2.92 7.24
C GLN A 69 -7.40 -3.18 7.54
N TYR A 70 -7.75 -4.46 7.64
CA TYR A 70 -9.10 -4.88 7.96
C TYR A 70 -9.28 -4.81 9.48
N ASP A 71 -10.43 -4.31 9.90
CA ASP A 71 -10.81 -4.19 11.30
C ASP A 71 -11.15 -5.57 11.88
N ASN A 72 -10.12 -6.39 12.12
CA ASN A 72 -10.25 -7.66 12.83
C ASN A 72 -9.29 -7.64 14.03
N HIS A 73 -9.87 -7.39 15.20
CA HIS A 73 -9.21 -7.26 16.52
C HIS A 73 -8.44 -8.50 17.03
N ARG A 74 -8.06 -9.47 16.19
CA ARG A 74 -7.30 -10.65 16.61
C ARG A 74 -6.29 -11.08 15.54
N GLY A 75 -5.02 -10.74 15.79
CA GLY A 75 -3.81 -11.39 15.27
C GLY A 75 -3.70 -11.58 13.75
N GLY A 76 -2.90 -10.74 13.08
CA GLY A 76 -2.52 -10.96 11.69
C GLY A 76 -3.63 -10.64 10.68
N GLY A 77 -4.26 -9.48 10.83
CA GLY A 77 -5.38 -9.08 9.99
C GLY A 77 -5.05 -9.07 8.49
N ARG A 78 -6.02 -9.50 7.67
CA ARG A 78 -5.97 -9.34 6.22
C ARG A 78 -5.72 -7.86 5.91
N SER A 79 -4.92 -7.57 4.89
CA SER A 79 -4.75 -6.21 4.40
C SER A 79 -4.73 -6.17 2.87
N THR A 80 -4.92 -4.98 2.33
CA THR A 80 -4.67 -4.70 0.91
C THR A 80 -3.47 -3.77 0.85
N SER A 81 -2.43 -4.17 0.12
CA SER A 81 -1.27 -3.33 -0.16
C SER A 81 -1.36 -2.83 -1.59
N MET A 82 -1.15 -1.53 -1.77
CA MET A 82 -1.12 -0.88 -3.08
C MET A 82 0.24 -0.22 -3.23
N GLU A 83 0.96 -0.56 -4.29
CA GLU A 83 2.18 0.16 -4.67
C GLU A 83 1.77 1.49 -5.32
N LEU A 84 2.45 2.56 -4.95
CA LEU A 84 2.15 3.90 -5.48
C LEU A 84 2.97 4.24 -6.72
N ASN A 85 3.84 3.32 -7.18
CA ASN A 85 4.57 3.52 -8.41
C ASN A 85 3.60 3.64 -9.60
N HIS A 86 3.72 4.73 -10.36
CA HIS A 86 2.82 5.11 -11.44
C HIS A 86 1.33 5.25 -11.05
N ALA A 87 1.03 5.36 -9.75
CA ALA A 87 -0.34 5.57 -9.30
C ALA A 87 -0.82 7.00 -9.60
N ARG A 88 -2.13 7.18 -9.73
CA ARG A 88 -2.77 8.49 -9.94
C ARG A 88 -3.83 8.72 -8.87
N VAL A 89 -3.80 9.92 -8.29
CA VAL A 89 -4.79 10.36 -7.30
C VAL A 89 -5.58 11.54 -7.84
N SER A 90 -6.90 11.48 -7.73
CA SER A 90 -7.80 12.59 -8.07
C SER A 90 -9.04 12.56 -7.19
N THR A 91 -9.77 13.67 -7.13
CA THR A 91 -11.08 13.74 -6.47
C THR A 91 -12.13 13.05 -7.32
N CYS A 92 -13.18 12.51 -6.70
CA CYS A 92 -14.35 12.00 -7.41
C CYS A 92 -15.64 12.39 -6.67
N ASP A 93 -16.72 12.56 -7.43
CA ASP A 93 -18.04 12.81 -6.87
C ASP A 93 -18.84 11.50 -6.78
N MET A 94 -19.31 11.20 -5.58
CA MET A 94 -20.13 10.03 -5.25
C MET A 94 -21.52 10.46 -4.72
N THR A 95 -21.98 11.66 -5.03
CA THR A 95 -23.32 12.18 -4.66
C THR A 95 -24.47 11.28 -5.10
N HIS A 96 -24.29 10.52 -6.19
CA HIS A 96 -25.28 9.57 -6.72
C HIS A 96 -25.09 8.13 -6.20
N ASP A 97 -24.29 7.93 -5.15
CA ASP A 97 -24.09 6.60 -4.58
C ASP A 97 -25.40 6.02 -4.00
N PRO A 98 -25.86 4.85 -4.46
CA PRO A 98 -27.14 4.27 -4.03
C PRO A 98 -27.15 3.88 -2.54
N ALA A 99 -26.02 3.82 -1.85
CA ALA A 99 -25.97 3.61 -0.41
C ALA A 99 -26.41 4.85 0.39
N GLY A 100 -26.56 6.02 -0.25
CA GLY A 100 -27.04 7.26 0.38
C GLY A 100 -26.06 7.91 1.36
N VAL A 101 -24.87 7.34 1.56
CA VAL A 101 -23.84 7.89 2.45
C VAL A 101 -22.98 8.89 1.70
N LYS A 102 -22.87 10.11 2.24
CA LYS A 102 -22.06 11.19 1.67
C LYS A 102 -20.67 11.20 2.32
N TYR A 103 -19.65 10.92 1.53
CA TYR A 103 -18.25 11.09 1.90
C TYR A 103 -17.55 12.07 0.97
N HIS A 104 -16.50 12.72 1.47
CA HIS A 104 -15.55 13.43 0.63
C HIS A 104 -14.63 12.41 -0.01
N CYS A 105 -14.66 12.26 -1.34
CA CYS A 105 -14.06 11.11 -2.01
C CYS A 105 -12.83 11.45 -2.85
N LEU A 106 -11.85 10.56 -2.79
CA LEU A 106 -10.76 10.47 -3.76
C LEU A 106 -10.80 9.11 -4.46
N GLN A 107 -10.28 9.09 -5.68
CA GLN A 107 -9.98 7.88 -6.42
C GLN A 107 -8.46 7.72 -6.54
N LEU A 108 -8.01 6.49 -6.32
CA LEU A 108 -6.63 6.07 -6.44
C LEU A 108 -6.56 4.97 -7.49
N ASP A 109 -5.99 5.30 -8.65
CA ASP A 109 -5.70 4.37 -9.73
C ASP A 109 -4.30 3.80 -9.50
N VAL A 110 -4.20 2.50 -9.24
CA VAL A 110 -2.95 1.80 -8.97
C VAL A 110 -2.69 0.74 -10.02
N GLN A 111 -1.42 0.60 -10.41
CA GLN A 111 -0.98 -0.41 -11.37
C GLN A 111 -0.78 -1.77 -10.71
N GLU A 112 -0.25 -1.77 -9.48
CA GLU A 112 0.08 -2.99 -8.75
C GLU A 112 -0.51 -2.94 -7.33
N TRP A 113 -1.17 -4.02 -6.96
CA TRP A 113 -1.70 -4.20 -5.60
C TRP A 113 -1.83 -5.69 -5.28
N CYS A 114 -1.81 -6.02 -4.00
CA CYS A 114 -1.98 -7.39 -3.54
C CYS A 114 -2.86 -7.46 -2.30
N ARG A 115 -3.41 -8.66 -2.04
CA ARG A 115 -4.07 -8.97 -0.77
C ARG A 115 -3.06 -9.68 0.11
N MET A 116 -2.73 -9.08 1.26
CA MET A 116 -1.89 -9.73 2.25
C MET A 116 -2.77 -10.56 3.19
N GLN A 117 -2.43 -11.83 3.33
CA GLN A 117 -3.09 -12.77 4.24
C GLN A 117 -2.00 -13.59 4.96
N PRO A 118 -2.15 -13.93 6.25
CA PRO A 118 -1.09 -14.56 7.03
C PRO A 118 -0.51 -15.85 6.47
N GLN A 119 -1.29 -16.60 5.69
CA GLN A 119 -0.93 -17.93 5.19
C GLN A 119 -0.92 -18.03 3.66
N ALA A 120 -0.96 -16.90 2.95
CA ALA A 120 -0.93 -16.89 1.48
C ALA A 120 0.23 -16.05 0.96
N THR A 121 0.90 -16.53 -0.08
CA THR A 121 1.83 -15.72 -0.86
C THR A 121 1.07 -14.55 -1.50
N PRO A 122 1.51 -13.29 -1.32
CA PRO A 122 0.85 -12.16 -1.93
C PRO A 122 0.98 -12.23 -3.45
N GLU A 123 -0.15 -12.38 -4.14
CA GLU A 123 -0.20 -12.30 -5.60
C GLU A 123 -0.44 -10.85 -6.03
N SER A 124 0.37 -10.35 -6.96
CA SER A 124 0.14 -9.06 -7.61
C SER A 124 -1.08 -9.18 -8.52
N LEU A 125 -1.96 -8.19 -8.45
CA LEU A 125 -3.24 -8.17 -9.13
C LEU A 125 -3.27 -7.07 -10.18
N SER A 126 -4.15 -7.23 -11.17
CA SER A 126 -4.30 -6.30 -12.28
C SER A 126 -4.61 -4.87 -11.82
N PRO A 127 -4.25 -3.86 -12.63
CA PRO A 127 -4.52 -2.46 -12.33
C PRO A 127 -5.96 -2.21 -11.90
N ARG A 128 -6.15 -1.32 -10.92
CA ARG A 128 -7.46 -1.12 -10.31
C ARG A 128 -7.61 0.26 -9.69
N VAL A 129 -8.84 0.76 -9.77
CA VAL A 129 -9.27 1.98 -9.08
C VAL A 129 -9.90 1.65 -7.72
N PHE A 130 -9.37 2.30 -6.69
CA PHE A 130 -9.89 2.30 -5.32
C PHE A 130 -10.51 3.67 -5.01
N ILE A 131 -11.72 3.67 -4.45
CA ILE A 131 -12.36 4.90 -3.98
C ILE A 131 -12.24 4.95 -2.47
N LEU A 132 -11.66 6.02 -1.94
CA LEU A 132 -11.57 6.30 -0.52
C LEU A 132 -12.52 7.46 -0.17
N GLY A 133 -13.40 7.23 0.79
CA GLY A 133 -14.32 8.19 1.37
C GLY A 133 -13.84 8.64 2.75
N LEU A 134 -13.80 9.95 2.94
CA LEU A 134 -13.34 10.64 4.13
C LEU A 134 -14.52 11.40 4.78
N GLU A 135 -14.46 11.55 6.10
CA GLU A 135 -15.53 12.19 6.88
C GLU A 135 -15.55 13.72 6.76
N SER A 136 -14.44 14.34 6.33
CA SER A 136 -14.36 15.79 6.16
C SER A 136 -13.53 16.18 4.93
N ALA A 137 -13.83 17.35 4.36
CA ALA A 137 -13.06 17.94 3.26
C ALA A 137 -11.59 18.16 3.66
N ARG A 138 -11.33 18.59 4.90
CA ARG A 138 -9.96 18.78 5.40
C ARG A 138 -9.15 17.49 5.38
N GLU A 139 -9.76 16.37 5.80
CA GLU A 139 -9.07 15.08 5.74
C GLU A 139 -8.85 14.64 4.29
N LEU A 140 -9.82 14.86 3.40
CA LEU A 140 -9.66 14.60 1.96
C LEU A 140 -8.45 15.35 1.40
N ASP A 141 -8.36 16.67 1.62
CA ASP A 141 -7.27 17.50 1.11
C ASP A 141 -5.91 17.03 1.64
N TYR A 142 -5.84 16.69 2.93
CA TYR A 142 -4.60 16.21 3.53
C TYR A 142 -4.20 14.83 2.99
N TRP A 143 -5.16 13.90 2.81
CA TRP A 143 -4.88 12.61 2.17
C TRP A 143 -4.39 12.76 0.74
N ILE A 144 -5.01 13.64 -0.05
CA ILE A 144 -4.57 13.94 -1.44
C ILE A 144 -3.15 14.49 -1.44
N TYR A 145 -2.86 15.46 -0.58
CA TYR A 145 -1.52 16.05 -0.46
C TYR A 145 -0.47 14.97 -0.16
N MET A 146 -0.69 14.13 0.84
CA MET A 146 0.27 13.09 1.23
C MET A 146 0.44 12.01 0.16
N LEU A 147 -0.64 11.63 -0.53
CA LEU A 147 -0.57 10.67 -1.64
C LEU A 147 0.19 11.23 -2.83
N LYS A 148 -0.05 12.50 -3.20
CA LYS A 148 0.70 13.16 -4.27
C LYS A 148 2.19 13.26 -3.92
N TYR A 149 2.50 13.69 -2.70
CA TYR A 149 3.87 13.74 -2.20
C TYR A 149 4.56 12.38 -2.30
N ALA A 150 3.91 11.31 -1.84
CA ALA A 150 4.44 9.94 -1.94
C ALA A 150 4.68 9.50 -3.39
N ILE A 151 3.71 9.73 -4.28
CA ILE A 151 3.82 9.37 -5.71
C ILE A 151 4.90 10.19 -6.43
N GLU A 152 5.05 11.48 -6.11
CA GLU A 152 6.04 12.36 -6.71
C GLU A 152 7.45 12.03 -6.23
N SER A 153 7.61 11.71 -4.94
CA SER A 153 8.90 11.29 -4.37
C SER A 153 9.49 10.02 -5.01
N LEU A 154 8.65 9.20 -5.65
CA LEU A 154 9.06 8.01 -6.39
C LEU A 154 9.64 8.31 -7.79
N LYS A 155 9.41 9.51 -8.33
CA LYS A 155 9.91 9.91 -9.66
C LYS A 155 11.34 10.46 -9.61
N GLU A 156 11.78 10.88 -8.41
CA GLU A 156 13.06 11.55 -8.19
C GLU A 156 14.16 10.60 -7.67
N GLY A 157 13.86 9.30 -7.51
CA GLY A 157 14.81 8.26 -7.10
C GLY A 157 14.95 7.16 -8.14
#